data_AF-A0A7S2FUT4-F1
#
_entry.id   AF-A0A7S2FUT4-F1
#
_cell.length_a   1.000
_cell.length_b   1.000
_cell.length_c   1.000
_cell.angle_alpha   90.00
_cell.angle_beta   90.00
_cell.angle_gamma   90.00
#
_symmetry.space_group_name_H-M   'P 1'
#
loop_
_entity.id
_entity.type
_entity.pdbx_description
1 polymer ?
#
loop_
_entity_poly.entity_id
_entity_poly.type
_entity_poly.pdbx_seq_one_letter_code
_entity_poly.pdbx_strand_id
1 'polypeptide(L)'
;LDGKPTGAYDQVWPRDMADAFDGTDGVEPVAAVCARLRRLVDFLEARHAKKTIALCAHADTIQIFQCWMAQSTDVRAFSSYRFKNGEVRRCDAAGSDLPPPAEMMSQQGTAQ
;
A
#
# COMPACT_ATOMS: atom_id res chain seq x y z
N LEU A 1 9.73 -8.07 9.07
CA LEU A 1 10.06 -6.78 9.73
C LEU A 1 9.20 -6.72 10.99
N ASP A 2 9.73 -6.24 12.11
CA ASP A 2 9.30 -6.52 13.52
C ASP A 2 9.80 -7.86 14.10
N GLY A 3 10.96 -8.35 13.63
CA GLY A 3 11.57 -9.60 14.13
C GLY A 3 10.79 -10.88 13.77
N LYS A 4 9.67 -10.76 13.05
CA LYS A 4 8.91 -11.90 12.52
C LYS A 4 9.40 -12.32 11.12
N PRO A 5 9.31 -13.62 10.79
CA PRO A 5 9.66 -14.13 9.47
C PRO A 5 8.89 -13.41 8.37
N THR A 6 9.58 -13.06 7.28
CA THR A 6 8.97 -12.44 6.09
C THR A 6 7.93 -13.35 5.41
N GLY A 7 7.96 -14.66 5.66
CA GLY A 7 6.97 -15.61 5.15
C GLY A 7 5.53 -15.43 5.66
N ALA A 8 5.29 -14.57 6.66
CA ALA A 8 3.92 -14.24 7.07
C ALA A 8 3.13 -13.53 5.96
N TYR A 9 3.82 -12.76 5.12
CA TYR A 9 3.19 -12.06 3.99
C TYR A 9 2.60 -13.01 2.94
N ASP A 10 3.18 -14.20 2.79
CA ASP A 10 2.70 -15.23 1.87
C ASP A 10 1.29 -15.73 2.25
N GLN A 11 0.90 -15.54 3.52
CA GLN A 11 -0.43 -15.90 4.02
C GLN A 11 -1.38 -14.70 4.03
N VAL A 12 -0.86 -13.51 4.36
CA VAL A 12 -1.66 -12.30 4.51
C VAL A 12 -2.11 -11.73 3.16
N TRP A 13 -1.20 -11.59 2.20
CA TRP A 13 -1.52 -10.93 0.93
C TRP A 13 -2.59 -11.64 0.08
N PRO A 14 -2.67 -12.98 0.03
CA PRO A 14 -3.79 -13.65 -0.63
C PRO A 14 -5.13 -13.38 0.06
N ARG A 15 -5.14 -13.22 1.39
CA ARG A 15 -6.35 -12.86 2.14
C ARG A 15 -6.75 -11.41 1.87
N ASP A 16 -5.80 -10.48 1.88
CA ASP A 16 -6.03 -9.08 1.52
C ASP A 16 -6.64 -8.95 0.12
N MET A 17 -6.11 -9.75 -0.83
CA MET A 17 -6.60 -9.81 -2.21
C MET A 17 -8.07 -10.29 -2.28
N ALA A 18 -8.42 -11.28 -1.46
CA ALA A 18 -9.77 -11.82 -1.39
C ALA A 18 -10.74 -10.86 -0.68
N ASP A 19 -10.33 -10.29 0.46
CA ASP A 19 -11.15 -9.45 1.33
C ASP A 19 -10.33 -8.31 1.95
N ALA A 20 -10.69 -7.06 1.60
CA ALA A 20 -10.06 -5.86 2.16
C ALA A 20 -10.32 -5.67 3.66
N PHE A 21 -11.30 -6.38 4.23
CA PHE A 21 -11.69 -6.31 5.63
C PHE A 21 -11.09 -7.42 6.49
N ASP A 22 -10.31 -8.35 5.91
CA ASP A 22 -9.61 -9.37 6.69
C ASP A 22 -8.63 -8.70 7.67
N GLY A 23 -8.84 -8.97 8.95
CA GLY A 23 -7.95 -8.56 10.04
C GLY A 23 -7.50 -9.75 10.87
N THR A 24 -7.50 -10.94 10.25
CA THR A 24 -7.21 -12.20 10.91
C THR A 24 -5.77 -12.18 11.43
N ASP A 25 -5.51 -12.88 12.55
CA ASP A 25 -4.20 -12.92 13.21
C ASP A 25 -3.69 -11.57 13.73
N GLY A 26 -4.60 -10.60 13.91
CA GLY A 26 -4.28 -9.26 14.43
C GLY A 26 -3.63 -8.33 13.40
N VAL A 27 -3.74 -8.66 12.11
CA VAL A 27 -3.31 -7.80 11.00
C VAL A 27 -4.29 -6.64 10.86
N GLU A 28 -3.80 -5.43 10.56
CA GLU A 28 -4.65 -4.28 10.23
C GLU A 28 -5.28 -4.50 8.84
N PRO A 29 -6.62 -4.47 8.69
CA PRO A 29 -7.25 -4.63 7.38
C PRO A 29 -6.87 -3.53 6.39
N VAL A 30 -6.76 -3.87 5.11
CA VAL A 30 -6.52 -2.90 4.03
C VAL A 30 -7.55 -1.78 4.05
N ALA A 31 -8.81 -2.08 4.31
CA ALA A 31 -9.89 -1.09 4.42
C ALA A 31 -9.66 -0.11 5.60
N ALA A 32 -9.11 -0.58 6.72
CA ALA A 32 -8.77 0.27 7.86
C ALA A 32 -7.59 1.20 7.54
N VAL A 33 -6.57 0.68 6.84
CA VAL A 33 -5.46 1.47 6.31
C VAL A 33 -5.97 2.57 5.36
N CYS A 34 -6.87 2.24 4.44
CA CYS A 34 -7.52 3.21 3.55
C CYS A 34 -8.27 4.28 4.33
N ALA A 35 -9.03 3.89 5.37
CA ALA A 35 -9.80 4.83 6.18
C ALA A 35 -8.91 5.83 6.95
N ARG A 36 -7.75 5.41 7.46
CA ARG A 36 -6.79 6.36 8.09
C ARG A 36 -6.08 7.24 7.05
N LEU A 37 -5.76 6.70 5.87
CA LEU A 37 -5.15 7.46 4.79
C LEU A 37 -6.10 8.51 4.21
N ARG A 38 -7.38 8.18 4.08
CA ARG A 38 -8.40 9.15 3.66
C ARG A 38 -8.47 10.34 4.62
N ARG A 39 -8.50 10.07 5.93
CA ARG A 39 -8.48 11.12 6.95
C ARG A 39 -7.22 11.99 6.88
N LEU A 40 -6.07 11.39 6.56
CA LEU A 40 -4.83 12.14 6.33
C LEU A 40 -4.96 13.06 5.11
N VAL A 41 -5.49 12.58 4.00
CA VAL A 41 -5.72 13.41 2.80
C VAL A 41 -6.68 14.56 3.10
N ASP A 42 -7.83 14.26 3.72
CA ASP A 42 -8.81 15.29 4.07
C ASP A 42 -8.19 16.38 4.98
N PHE A 43 -7.34 15.99 5.94
CA PHE A 43 -6.59 16.91 6.79
C PHE A 43 -5.58 17.77 5.99
N LEU A 44 -4.84 17.16 5.08
CA LEU A 44 -3.83 17.83 4.28
C LEU A 44 -4.44 18.83 3.30
N GLU A 45 -5.51 18.44 2.60
CA GLU A 45 -6.26 19.30 1.67
C GLU A 45 -6.89 20.50 2.39
N ALA A 46 -7.42 20.29 3.61
CA ALA A 46 -7.96 21.39 4.42
C ALA A 46 -6.88 22.38 4.86
N ARG A 47 -5.64 21.94 5.06
CA ARG A 47 -4.55 22.75 5.59
C ARG A 47 -3.68 23.40 4.51
N HIS A 48 -3.62 22.81 3.32
CA HIS A 48 -2.69 23.21 2.27
C HIS A 48 -3.41 23.36 0.93
N ALA A 49 -3.46 24.59 0.41
CA ALA A 49 -3.97 24.86 -0.93
C ALA A 49 -2.83 24.99 -1.96
N LYS A 50 -2.97 24.33 -3.12
CA LYS A 50 -2.04 24.42 -4.27
C LYS A 50 -0.58 24.11 -3.89
N LYS A 51 -0.37 23.08 -3.05
CA LYS A 51 0.96 22.59 -2.68
C LYS A 51 1.15 21.16 -3.16
N THR A 52 2.39 20.84 -3.51
CA THR A 52 2.82 19.45 -3.67
C THR A 52 3.22 18.91 -2.31
N ILE A 53 2.63 17.78 -1.91
CA ILE A 53 2.90 17.15 -0.62
C ILE A 53 3.71 15.88 -0.86
N ALA A 54 4.86 15.77 -0.20
CA ALA A 54 5.65 14.55 -0.21
C ALA A 54 5.28 13.70 1.01
N LEU A 55 4.80 12.48 0.76
CA LEU A 55 4.51 11.49 1.81
C LEU A 55 5.64 10.47 1.84
N CYS A 56 6.12 10.15 3.04
CA CYS A 56 7.12 9.11 3.28
C CYS A 56 6.52 8.09 4.26
N ALA A 57 6.53 6.82 3.88
CA ALA A 57 5.97 5.73 4.68
C ALA A 57 6.64 4.40 4.29
N HIS A 58 6.24 3.32 4.97
CA HIS A 58 6.65 1.96 4.64
C HIS A 58 5.90 1.40 3.42
N ALA A 59 6.45 0.33 2.83
CA ALA A 59 6.01 -0.28 1.58
C ALA A 59 4.49 -0.51 1.51
N ASP A 60 3.90 -1.34 2.38
CA ASP A 60 2.47 -1.66 2.29
C ASP A 60 1.58 -0.42 2.44
N THR A 61 1.90 0.48 3.39
CA THR A 61 1.11 1.70 3.58
C THR A 61 1.16 2.61 2.34
N ILE A 62 2.34 2.81 1.75
CA ILE A 62 2.47 3.69 0.57
C ILE A 62 1.92 3.04 -0.70
N GLN A 63 2.04 1.72 -0.84
CA GLN A 63 1.44 0.95 -1.93
C GLN A 63 -0.09 0.97 -1.84
N ILE A 64 -0.66 0.71 -0.65
CA ILE A 64 -2.11 0.83 -0.40
C ILE A 64 -2.56 2.25 -0.73
N PHE A 65 -1.84 3.27 -0.27
CA PHE A 65 -2.17 4.66 -0.56
C PHE A 65 -2.23 4.94 -2.07
N GLN A 66 -1.20 4.53 -2.81
CA GLN A 66 -1.14 4.82 -4.24
C GLN A 66 -2.20 4.03 -5.03
N CYS A 67 -2.47 2.77 -4.65
CA CYS A 67 -3.55 1.97 -5.24
C CYS A 67 -4.93 2.54 -4.90
N TRP A 68 -5.13 3.01 -3.67
CA TRP A 68 -6.39 3.64 -3.24
C TRP A 68 -6.64 4.98 -3.96
N MET A 69 -5.59 5.77 -4.19
CA MET A 69 -5.69 7.02 -4.95
C MET A 69 -5.98 6.76 -6.43
N ALA A 70 -5.36 5.73 -7.01
CA ALA A 70 -5.54 5.37 -8.41
C ALA A 70 -6.92 4.71 -8.64
N GLN A 71 -7.84 5.43 -9.28
CA GLN A 71 -9.23 4.99 -9.47
C GLN A 71 -9.36 3.75 -10.37
N SER A 72 -8.31 3.41 -11.10
CA SER A 72 -8.23 2.27 -12.02
C SER A 72 -7.75 0.97 -11.36
N THR A 73 -7.44 1.00 -10.06
CA THR A 73 -6.78 -0.11 -9.36
C THR A 73 -7.66 -0.68 -8.26
N ASP A 74 -7.65 -2.01 -8.11
CA ASP A 74 -8.19 -2.66 -6.93
C ASP A 74 -7.17 -2.55 -5.80
N VAL A 75 -7.51 -1.84 -4.72
CA VAL A 75 -6.61 -1.64 -3.58
C VAL A 75 -6.21 -2.95 -2.91
N ARG A 76 -7.02 -4.00 -3.03
CA ARG A 76 -6.71 -5.35 -2.52
C ARG A 76 -5.49 -5.95 -3.21
N ALA A 77 -5.20 -5.51 -4.43
CA ALA A 77 -4.05 -5.92 -5.20
C ALA A 77 -2.77 -5.12 -4.87
N PHE A 78 -2.75 -4.28 -3.82
CA PHE A 78 -1.58 -3.43 -3.49
C PHE A 78 -0.27 -4.21 -3.40
N SER A 79 -0.33 -5.46 -2.97
CA SER A 79 0.80 -6.36 -2.83
C SER A 79 1.36 -6.80 -4.19
N SER A 80 0.73 -6.52 -5.32
CA SER A 80 1.32 -6.75 -6.65
C SER A 80 2.17 -5.56 -7.14
N TYR A 81 2.02 -4.37 -6.54
CA TYR A 81 2.71 -3.15 -6.98
C TYR A 81 4.00 -2.96 -6.18
N ARG A 82 5.14 -3.33 -6.76
CA ARG A 82 6.43 -3.39 -6.04
C ARG A 82 7.21 -2.09 -6.09
N PHE A 83 7.50 -1.54 -4.92
CA PHE A 83 8.27 -0.32 -4.77
C PHE A 83 9.71 -0.62 -4.32
N LYS A 84 10.69 0.12 -4.87
CA LYS A 84 12.09 0.02 -4.44
C LYS A 84 12.35 0.87 -3.19
N ASN A 85 13.31 0.45 -2.36
CA ASN A 85 13.74 1.24 -1.21
C ASN A 85 14.23 2.62 -1.64
N GLY A 86 13.69 3.67 -1.01
CA GLY A 86 14.07 5.06 -1.24
C GLY A 86 13.61 5.65 -2.59
N GLU A 87 12.74 4.96 -3.34
CA GLU A 87 12.21 5.53 -4.57
C GLU A 87 11.15 6.62 -4.30
N VAL A 88 10.99 7.52 -5.27
CA VAL A 88 9.98 8.58 -5.27
C VAL A 88 9.13 8.43 -6.51
N ARG A 89 7.81 8.51 -6.35
CA ARG A 89 6.83 8.40 -7.43
C ARG A 89 5.80 9.52 -7.34
N ARG A 90 5.23 9.88 -8.49
CA ARG A 90 4.01 10.69 -8.51
C ARG A 90 2.84 9.84 -8.06
N CYS A 91 1.95 10.43 -7.25
CA CYS A 91 0.69 9.82 -6.87
C CYS A 91 -0.44 10.70 -7.38
N ASP A 92 -1.28 10.16 -8.26
CA ASP A 92 -2.46 10.83 -8.77
C ASP A 92 -3.59 9.85 -9.08
N ALA A 93 -4.79 10.38 -9.31
CA ALA A 93 -5.99 9.59 -9.54
C ALA A 93 -5.95 8.75 -10.81
N ALA A 94 -5.12 9.13 -11.79
CA ALA A 94 -4.90 8.37 -13.01
C ALA A 94 -3.99 7.16 -12.77
N GLY A 95 -3.22 7.14 -11.68
CA GLY A 95 -2.25 6.10 -11.38
C GLY A 95 -1.07 6.11 -12.35
N SER A 96 -0.68 7.28 -12.87
CA SER A 96 0.28 7.38 -13.99
C SER A 96 1.62 6.69 -13.74
N ASP A 97 2.07 6.69 -12.49
CA ASP A 97 3.38 6.18 -12.07
C ASP A 97 3.28 4.89 -11.24
N LEU A 98 2.10 4.25 -11.20
CA LEU A 98 1.98 2.92 -10.65
C LEU A 98 2.81 1.95 -11.52
N PRO A 99 3.68 1.11 -10.93
CA PRO A 99 4.36 0.09 -11.69
C PRO A 99 3.34 -0.93 -12.23
N PRO A 100 3.69 -1.71 -13.27
CA PRO A 100 2.87 -2.85 -13.64
C PRO A 100 2.77 -3.81 -12.45
N PRO A 101 1.60 -4.44 -12.23
CA PRO A 101 1.46 -5.44 -11.19
C PRO A 101 2.40 -6.61 -11.48
N ALA A 102 3.18 -7.01 -10.49
CA ALA A 102 4.03 -8.18 -10.52
C ALA A 102 3.32 -9.36 -9.85
N GLU A 103 3.70 -10.58 -10.24
CA GLU A 103 3.25 -11.77 -9.55
C GLU A 103 3.62 -11.71 -8.06
N MET A 104 2.75 -12.26 -7.23
CA MET A 104 2.95 -12.31 -5.79
C MET A 104 4.05 -13.33 -5.48
N MET A 105 5.30 -12.88 -5.57
CA MET A 105 6.46 -13.70 -5.19
C MET A 105 6.48 -13.87 -3.67
N SER A 106 6.69 -15.11 -3.23
CA SER A 106 6.89 -15.42 -1.81
C SER A 106 8.04 -14.58 -1.25
N GLN A 107 7.85 -14.00 -0.07
CA GLN A 107 8.92 -13.29 0.63
C GLN A 107 9.93 -14.22 1.32
N GLN A 108 9.86 -15.54 1.08
CA GLN A 108 10.87 -16.51 1.50
C GLN A 108 12.12 -16.38 0.63
N GLY A 109 12.94 -15.35 0.82
CA GLY A 109 14.23 -15.33 0.12
C GLY A 109 15.01 -14.03 -0.01
N THR A 110 14.67 -12.92 0.66
CA THR A 110 15.51 -11.71 0.63
C THR A 110 16.12 -11.40 1.98
N ALA A 111 16.90 -12.36 2.47
CA ALA A 111 18.05 -12.08 3.32
C ALA A 111 19.30 -12.28 2.47
N GLN A 112 19.75 -11.22 1.81
CA GLN A 112 21.14 -11.03 1.40
C GLN A 112 21.53 -9.58 1.65
#